data_AF-A0A4Y2RQ15-F1
#
_entry.id   AF-A0A4Y2RQ15-F1
#
_cell.length_a   1.000
_cell.length_b   1.000
_cell.length_c   1.000
_cell.angle_alpha   90.00
_cell.angle_beta   90.00
_cell.angle_gamma   90.00
#
_symmetry.space_group_name_H-M   'P 1'
#
loop_
_entity.id
_entity.type
_entity.pdbx_description
1 polymer ?
#
loop_
_entity_poly.entity_id
_entity_poly.type
_entity_poly.pdbx_seq_one_letter_code
_entity_poly.pdbx_strand_id
1 'polypeptide(L)'
;MIQQKALNFNSKLGGSKESSTDWLENFKNRHGIRQLSIVGEKLSSDIEAGNSFIAELQDLIVKEKLTADQIYNCDETGLYWRALPTKTLAAENEAVAPGRKR
;
A
#
# COMPACT_ATOMS: atom_id res chain seq x y z
N MET A 1 -0.05 12.68 -12.20
CA MET A 1 1.20 12.43 -12.97
C MET A 1 0.93 12.02 -14.43
N ILE A 2 0.02 11.05 -14.71
CA ILE A 2 -0.28 10.60 -16.10
C ILE A 2 -0.94 11.69 -16.95
N GLN A 3 -1.99 12.35 -16.46
CA GLN A 3 -2.66 13.44 -17.19
C GLN A 3 -1.68 14.58 -17.51
N GLN A 4 -0.81 14.95 -16.56
CA GLN A 4 0.21 15.98 -16.79
C GLN A 4 1.21 15.57 -17.88
N LYS A 5 1.66 14.31 -17.92
CA LYS A 5 2.51 13.81 -19.00
C LYS A 5 1.78 13.80 -20.34
N ALA A 6 0.51 13.40 -20.37
CA ALA A 6 -0.31 13.43 -21.58
C ALA A 6 -0.42 14.85 -22.15
N LEU A 7 -0.65 15.86 -21.28
CA LEU A 7 -0.66 17.28 -21.68
C LEU A 7 0.70 17.72 -22.25
N ASN A 8 1.81 17.29 -21.64
CA ASN A 8 3.16 17.60 -22.14
C ASN A 8 3.46 16.97 -23.51
N PHE A 9 2.91 15.79 -23.80
CA PHE A 9 3.05 15.17 -25.12
C PHE A 9 2.14 15.84 -26.15
N ASN A 10 0.90 16.13 -25.78
CA ASN A 10 -0.05 16.80 -26.64
C ASN A 10 0.46 18.17 -27.11
N SER A 11 1.08 18.95 -26.21
CA SER A 11 1.71 20.22 -26.58
C SER A 11 2.89 20.06 -27.53
N LYS A 12 3.72 19.02 -27.35
CA LYS A 12 4.84 18.70 -28.25
C LYS A 12 4.39 18.25 -29.64
N LEU A 13 3.19 17.69 -29.76
CA LEU A 13 2.60 17.21 -31.01
C LEU A 13 1.75 18.28 -31.72
N GLY A 14 1.72 19.52 -31.21
CA GLY A 14 0.95 20.61 -31.80
C GLY A 14 -0.56 20.55 -31.54
N GLY A 15 -1.01 19.75 -30.57
CA GLY A 15 -2.42 19.63 -30.19
C GLY A 15 -2.91 20.78 -29.29
N SER A 16 -4.22 21.03 -29.28
CA SER A 16 -4.87 22.02 -28.42
C SER A 16 -4.97 21.54 -26.96
N LYS A 17 -5.17 22.44 -25.99
CA LYS A 17 -5.23 22.12 -24.55
C LYS A 17 -6.48 21.34 -24.10
N GLU A 18 -7.35 20.97 -25.03
CA GLU A 18 -8.65 20.34 -24.75
C GLU A 18 -8.48 18.84 -24.56
N SER A 19 -8.17 18.43 -23.33
CA SER A 19 -8.32 17.05 -22.89
C SER A 19 -9.56 16.96 -22.02
N SER A 20 -10.45 16.01 -22.27
CA SER A 20 -11.48 15.67 -21.29
C SER A 20 -10.81 15.28 -19.97
N THR A 21 -11.43 15.57 -18.83
CA THR A 21 -10.90 15.11 -17.52
C THR A 21 -11.02 13.60 -17.38
N ASP A 22 -11.97 13.00 -18.10
CA ASP A 22 -12.48 11.66 -17.81
C ASP A 22 -11.91 10.57 -18.72
N TRP A 23 -11.08 10.91 -19.73
CA TRP A 23 -10.51 9.91 -20.64
C TRP A 23 -9.70 8.84 -19.91
N LEU A 24 -8.98 9.22 -18.85
CA LEU A 24 -8.14 8.30 -18.11
C LEU A 24 -8.99 7.31 -17.29
N GLU A 25 -10.11 7.77 -16.76
CA GLU A 25 -11.05 6.92 -16.05
C GLU A 25 -11.77 5.96 -17.02
N ASN A 26 -12.24 6.48 -18.16
CA ASN A 26 -12.84 5.66 -19.21
C ASN A 26 -11.87 4.62 -19.78
N PHE A 27 -10.60 4.98 -19.96
CA PHE A 27 -9.55 4.06 -20.39
C PHE A 27 -9.33 2.93 -19.37
N LYS A 28 -9.25 3.28 -18.07
CA LYS A 28 -9.11 2.29 -17.01
C LYS A 28 -10.32 1.34 -16.97
N ASN A 29 -11.52 1.89 -17.04
CA ASN A 29 -12.76 1.10 -17.02
C ASN A 29 -12.87 0.16 -18.22
N ARG A 30 -12.53 0.65 -19.42
CA ARG A 30 -12.58 -0.16 -20.66
C ARG A 30 -11.62 -1.35 -20.64
N HIS A 31 -10.50 -1.21 -19.95
CA HIS A 31 -9.45 -2.23 -19.88
C HIS A 31 -9.40 -2.95 -18.52
N GLY A 32 -10.40 -2.76 -17.65
CA GLY A 32 -10.45 -3.41 -16.33
C GLY A 32 -9.26 -3.05 -15.43
N ILE A 33 -8.65 -1.88 -15.59
CA ILE A 33 -7.49 -1.45 -14.80
C ILE A 33 -7.99 -0.84 -13.49
N ARG A 34 -7.73 -1.52 -12.38
CA ARG A 34 -8.12 -1.08 -11.04
C ARG A 34 -6.91 -0.58 -10.26
N GLN A 35 -7.15 0.29 -9.30
CA GLN A 35 -6.13 0.73 -8.37
C GLN A 35 -6.31 -0.04 -7.06
N LEU A 36 -5.37 -0.93 -6.73
CA LEU A 36 -5.36 -1.69 -5.49
C LEU A 36 -4.37 -1.07 -4.50
N SER A 37 -4.77 -1.03 -3.23
CA SER A 37 -3.84 -0.80 -2.13
C SER A 37 -2.95 -2.02 -1.98
N ILE A 38 -1.65 -1.79 -1.80
CA ILE A 38 -0.71 -2.87 -1.53
C ILE A 38 -1.01 -3.43 -0.14
N VAL A 39 -1.43 -4.69 -0.06
CA VAL A 39 -1.69 -5.38 1.21
C VAL A 39 -0.53 -6.35 1.45
N GLY A 40 0.52 -5.87 2.10
CA GLY A 40 1.73 -6.65 2.35
C GLY A 40 1.62 -7.61 3.54
N GLU A 41 0.97 -7.19 4.62
CA GLU A 41 1.05 -7.88 5.91
C GLU A 41 0.10 -9.07 6.01
N LYS A 42 -1.11 -8.93 5.46
CA LYS A 42 -2.16 -9.96 5.53
C LYS A 42 -1.77 -11.30 4.90
N LEU A 43 -0.82 -11.29 3.96
CA LEU A 43 -0.37 -12.49 3.25
C LEU A 43 0.82 -13.20 3.91
N SER A 44 1.43 -12.62 4.96
CA SER A 44 2.67 -13.11 5.56
C SER A 44 2.53 -13.51 7.04
N SER A 45 1.32 -13.52 7.59
CA SER A 45 1.09 -13.77 9.01
C SER A 45 1.22 -15.26 9.35
N ASP A 46 2.14 -15.59 10.26
CA ASP A 46 2.28 -16.91 10.87
C ASP A 46 1.45 -16.95 12.16
N ILE A 47 0.38 -17.73 12.15
CA ILE A 47 -0.57 -17.84 13.27
C ILE A 47 0.08 -18.56 14.47
N GLU A 48 0.92 -19.56 14.20
CA GLU A 48 1.53 -20.37 15.26
C GLU A 48 2.59 -19.56 16.00
N ALA A 49 3.46 -18.87 15.25
CA ALA A 49 4.42 -17.94 15.84
C ALA A 49 3.74 -16.81 16.62
N GLY A 50 2.60 -16.30 16.12
CA GLY A 50 1.81 -15.30 16.82
C GLY A 50 1.28 -15.79 18.17
N ASN A 51 0.77 -17.01 18.24
CA ASN A 51 0.27 -17.59 19.48
C ASN A 51 1.38 -17.83 20.51
N SER A 52 2.55 -18.32 20.07
CA SER A 52 3.72 -18.49 20.96
C SER A 52 4.15 -17.15 21.56
N PHE A 53 4.23 -16.11 20.72
CA PHE A 53 4.62 -14.77 21.16
C PHE A 53 3.66 -14.18 22.20
N ILE A 54 2.35 -14.42 22.07
CA ILE A 54 1.36 -13.94 23.05
C ILE A 54 1.62 -14.55 24.43
N ALA A 55 1.94 -15.86 24.51
CA ALA A 55 2.24 -16.52 25.77
C ALA A 55 3.52 -15.97 26.40
N GLU A 56 4.60 -15.81 25.61
CA GLU A 56 5.87 -15.25 26.07
C GLU A 56 5.72 -13.81 26.60
N LEU A 57 4.93 -12.99 25.90
CA LEU A 57 4.68 -11.61 26.31
C LEU A 57 3.91 -11.54 27.64
N GLN A 58 2.92 -12.43 27.85
CA GLN A 58 2.18 -12.50 29.11
C GLN A 58 3.09 -12.86 30.29
N ASP A 59 3.97 -13.85 30.11
CA ASP A 59 4.93 -14.25 31.13
C ASP A 59 5.89 -13.10 31.49
N LEU A 60 6.35 -12.34 30.50
CA LEU A 60 7.20 -11.18 30.71
C LEU A 60 6.50 -10.07 31.51
N ILE A 61 5.25 -9.74 31.17
CA ILE A 61 4.45 -8.72 31.86
C ILE A 61 4.30 -9.06 33.34
N VAL A 62 4.00 -10.33 33.65
CA VAL A 62 3.83 -10.80 35.04
C VAL A 62 5.17 -10.78 35.78
N LYS A 63 6.23 -11.28 35.17
CA LYS A 63 7.56 -11.36 35.77
C LYS A 63 8.11 -9.98 36.13
N GLU A 64 7.99 -9.03 35.21
CA GLU A 64 8.53 -7.67 35.35
C GLU A 64 7.54 -6.71 36.04
N LYS A 65 6.33 -7.19 36.40
CA LYS A 65 5.26 -6.42 37.04
C LYS A 65 4.90 -5.15 36.27
N LEU A 66 4.86 -5.25 34.94
CA LEU A 66 4.58 -4.12 34.07
C LEU A 66 3.10 -3.73 34.15
N THR A 67 2.83 -2.43 34.23
CA THR A 67 1.48 -1.90 34.07
C THR A 67 1.19 -1.62 32.60
N ALA A 68 -0.10 -1.50 32.25
CA ALA A 68 -0.51 -1.18 30.88
C ALA A 68 0.12 0.14 30.38
N ASP A 69 0.33 1.11 31.28
CA ASP A 69 0.96 2.41 30.95
C ASP A 69 2.44 2.29 30.56
N GLN A 70 3.10 1.17 30.87
CA GLN A 70 4.50 0.89 30.55
C GLN A 70 4.67 0.05 29.27
N ILE A 71 3.57 -0.38 28.65
CA ILE A 71 3.58 -1.21 27.45
C ILE A 71 3.34 -0.32 26.23
N TYR A 72 4.36 -0.16 25.40
CA TYR A 72 4.28 0.64 24.18
C TYR A 72 4.40 -0.25 22.96
N ASN A 73 3.50 -0.04 21.98
CA ASN A 73 3.63 -0.67 20.67
C ASN A 73 4.61 0.16 19.81
N CYS A 74 5.67 -0.49 19.33
CA CYS A 74 6.65 0.07 18.40
C CYS A 74 6.69 -0.75 17.10
N ASP A 75 5.51 -1.16 16.61
CA ASP A 75 5.36 -1.98 15.40
C ASP A 75 5.93 -1.30 14.14
N GLU A 76 5.81 0.02 14.02
CA GLU A 76 6.28 0.76 12.86
C GLU A 76 7.20 1.92 13.23
N THR A 77 8.43 1.87 12.72
CA THR A 77 9.30 3.05 12.58
C THR A 77 9.65 3.22 11.10
N GLY A 78 9.22 4.34 10.50
CA GLY A 78 9.30 4.54 9.04
C GLY A 78 10.18 5.72 8.65
N LEU A 79 11.33 5.46 8.00
CA LEU A 79 12.11 6.48 7.30
C LEU A 79 11.70 6.51 5.82
N TYR A 80 11.00 7.58 5.41
CA TYR A 80 10.53 7.72 4.04
C TYR A 80 11.60 8.33 3.13
N TRP A 81 12.50 7.50 2.59
CA TRP A 81 13.38 7.89 1.48
C TRP A 81 12.94 7.21 0.18
N ARG A 82 12.68 8.01 -0.87
CA ARG A 82 12.20 7.54 -2.20
C ARG A 82 11.03 6.56 -2.08
N ALA A 83 9.97 6.96 -1.38
CA ALA A 83 8.85 6.08 -1.15
C ALA A 83 8.13 5.69 -2.46
N LEU A 84 8.07 4.39 -2.76
CA LEU A 84 7.16 3.84 -3.77
C LEU A 84 5.70 4.12 -3.38
N PRO A 85 4.81 4.29 -4.38
CA PRO A 85 3.39 4.46 -4.13
C PRO A 85 2.79 3.31 -3.33
N THR A 86 1.92 3.62 -2.38
CA THR A 86 1.15 2.63 -1.58
C THR A 86 0.02 1.96 -2.37
N LYS A 87 -0.19 2.40 -3.62
CA LYS A 87 -1.22 1.92 -4.51
C LYS A 87 -0.59 1.51 -5.84
N THR A 88 -0.95 0.32 -6.33
CA THR A 88 -0.54 -0.18 -7.65
C THR A 88 -1.75 -0.33 -8.57
N LEU A 89 -1.49 -0.34 -9.87
CA LEU A 89 -2.50 -0.73 -10.86
C LEU A 89 -2.49 -2.25 -10.97
N ALA A 90 -3.69 -2.84 -10.98
CA ALA A 90 -3.91 -4.27 -11.06
C ALA A 90 -5.01 -4.56 -12.06
N ALA A 91 -4.96 -5.74 -12.67
CA ALA A 91 -5.99 -6.19 -13.60
C ALA A 91 -7.29 -6.58 -12.87
N GLU A 92 -8.40 -6.65 -13.59
CA GLU A 92 -9.71 -6.96 -13.01
C GLU A 92 -9.80 -8.37 -12.39
N ASN A 93 -8.98 -9.29 -12.86
CA ASN A 93 -8.87 -10.65 -12.32
C ASN A 93 -7.94 -10.76 -11.10
N GLU A 94 -7.20 -9.71 -10.75
CA GLU A 94 -6.30 -9.70 -9.59
C GLU A 94 -7.04 -9.20 -8.34
N ALA A 95 -7.19 -10.08 -7.35
CA ALA A 95 -7.87 -9.76 -6.08
C ALA A 95 -6.96 -9.04 -5.08
N VAL A 96 -5.63 -9.22 -5.20
CA VAL A 96 -4.63 -8.66 -4.30
C VAL A 96 -3.41 -8.23 -5.09
N ALA A 97 -2.85 -7.09 -4.69
CA ALA A 97 -1.53 -6.66 -5.12
C ALA A 97 -0.52 -7.06 -4.04
N PRO A 98 0.30 -8.12 -4.25
CA PRO A 98 1.28 -8.53 -3.27
C PRO A 98 2.29 -7.39 -3.06
N GLY A 99 2.40 -6.94 -1.81
CA GLY A 99 3.43 -6.00 -1.43
C GLY A 99 4.79 -6.66 -1.43
N ARG A 100 5.80 -5.93 -1.89
CA ARG A 100 7.20 -6.33 -1.68
C ARG A 100 7.72 -5.59 -0.45
N LYS A 101 8.21 -6.33 0.54
CA LYS A 101 9.02 -5.73 1.62
C LYS A 101 10.21 -5.02 0.97
N ARG A 102 10.50 -3.80 1.42
CA ARG A 102 11.67 -3.06 0.95
C ARG A 102 12.96 -3.64 1.51
#